data_AF-K2GFN3-F1
#
_entry.id   AF-K2GFN3-F1
#
_cell.length_a   1.000
_cell.length_b   1.000
_cell.length_c   1.000
_cell.angle_alpha   90.00
_cell.angle_beta   90.00
_cell.angle_gamma   90.00
#
_symmetry.space_group_name_H-M   'P 1'
#
loop_
_entity.id
_entity.type
_entity.pdbx_description
1 polymer ?
#
loop_
_entity_poly.entity_id
_entity_poly.type
_entity_poly.pdbx_seq_one_letter_code
_entity_poly.pdbx_strand_id
1 'polypeptide(L)'
;MFDQKSILISLTIFIIISFSFLAILEKKQHQIKDNWFLYFENIEDTSPNFIIENYSKTGNFTWEIFINDSKVKEDSAQVLNNSKKNVNIDKPLGVKSIKIVVSYSKDKQEIYKNLE
;
A
#
# COMPACT_ATOMS: atom_id res chain seq x y z
N MET A 1 36.36 -25.48 -32.42
CA MET A 1 35.56 -26.44 -31.63
C MET A 1 35.76 -26.04 -30.17
N PHE A 2 34.74 -25.47 -29.52
CA PHE A 2 34.90 -25.04 -28.12
C PHE A 2 35.11 -26.27 -27.23
N ASP A 3 36.15 -26.26 -26.41
CA ASP A 3 36.39 -27.32 -25.44
C ASP A 3 35.22 -27.35 -24.45
N GLN A 4 34.75 -28.54 -24.08
CA GLN A 4 33.65 -28.75 -23.14
C GLN A 4 33.89 -28.00 -21.82
N LYS A 5 35.16 -27.92 -21.40
CA LYS A 5 35.57 -27.13 -20.22
C LYS A 5 35.27 -25.64 -20.40
N SER A 6 35.55 -25.07 -21.58
CA SER A 6 35.27 -23.67 -21.88
C SER A 6 33.76 -23.37 -21.89
N ILE A 7 32.96 -24.31 -22.40
CA ILE A 7 31.49 -24.20 -22.39
C ILE A 7 30.96 -24.20 -20.95
N LEU A 8 31.45 -25.12 -20.11
CA LEU A 8 31.03 -25.24 -18.71
C LEU A 8 31.39 -23.99 -17.90
N ILE A 9 32.59 -23.44 -18.12
CA ILE A 9 33.05 -22.21 -17.47
C ILE A 9 32.17 -21.03 -17.89
N SER A 10 31.92 -20.88 -19.20
CA SER A 10 31.06 -19.81 -19.71
C SER A 10 29.65 -19.89 -19.13
N LEU A 11 29.05 -21.08 -19.09
CA LEU A 11 27.72 -21.29 -18.53
C LEU A 11 27.68 -20.92 -17.04
N THR A 12 28.70 -21.33 -16.28
CA THR A 12 28.80 -21.01 -14.85
C THR A 12 28.89 -19.49 -14.63
N ILE A 13 29.68 -18.78 -15.44
CA ILE A 13 29.77 -17.31 -15.39
C ILE A 13 28.42 -16.66 -15.70
N PHE A 14 27.73 -17.11 -16.76
CA PHE A 14 26.41 -16.58 -17.09
C PHE A 14 25.38 -16.79 -15.98
N ILE A 15 25.39 -17.95 -15.33
CA ILE A 15 24.52 -18.26 -14.20
C ILE A 15 24.80 -17.30 -13.03
N ILE A 16 26.07 -17.11 -12.65
CA ILE A 16 26.45 -16.21 -11.55
C ILE A 16 26.04 -14.77 -11.86
N ILE A 17 26.25 -14.31 -13.09
CA ILE A 17 25.85 -12.95 -13.51
C ILE A 17 24.32 -12.81 -13.44
N SER A 18 23.57 -13.80 -13.91
CA SER A 18 22.10 -13.78 -13.89
C SER A 18 21.55 -13.70 -12.47
N PHE A 19 22.03 -14.55 -11.56
CA PHE A 19 21.62 -14.51 -10.15
C PHE A 19 22.02 -13.20 -9.47
N SER A 20 23.24 -12.70 -9.73
CA SER A 20 23.70 -11.43 -9.16
C SER A 20 22.85 -10.25 -9.66
N PHE A 21 22.51 -10.24 -10.94
CA PHE A 21 21.64 -9.23 -11.53
C PHE A 21 20.24 -9.26 -10.91
N LEU A 22 19.66 -10.46 -10.77
CA LEU A 22 18.34 -10.64 -10.17
C LEU A 22 18.32 -10.17 -8.70
N ALA A 23 19.33 -10.55 -7.92
CA ALA A 23 19.46 -10.12 -6.52
C ALA A 23 19.59 -8.59 -6.37
N ILE A 24 20.28 -7.92 -7.30
CA ILE A 24 20.39 -6.45 -7.31
C ILE A 24 19.02 -5.81 -7.61
N LEU A 25 18.26 -6.34 -8.57
CA LEU A 25 16.93 -5.83 -8.89
C LEU A 25 15.96 -6.04 -7.74
N GLU A 26 15.95 -7.22 -7.14
CA GLU A 26 15.09 -7.56 -6.01
C GLU A 26 15.37 -6.66 -4.81
N LYS A 27 16.65 -6.42 -4.48
CA LYS A 27 17.03 -5.47 -3.43
C LYS A 27 16.53 -4.06 -3.68
N LYS A 28 16.57 -3.59 -4.94
CA LYS A 28 16.03 -2.27 -5.31
C LYS A 28 14.51 -2.22 -5.23
N GLN A 29 13.82 -3.33 -5.51
CA GLN A 29 12.36 -3.42 -5.46
C GLN A 29 11.83 -3.58 -4.02
N HIS A 30 12.56 -4.26 -3.14
CA HIS A 30 12.22 -4.44 -1.72
C HIS A 30 12.52 -3.23 -0.84
N GLN A 31 13.26 -2.23 -1.34
CA GLN A 31 13.26 -0.91 -0.71
C GLN A 31 11.90 -0.27 -0.98
N ILE A 32 10.94 -0.58 -0.10
CA ILE A 32 9.66 0.11 -0.05
C ILE A 32 10.00 1.58 0.13
N LYS A 33 9.80 2.37 -0.93
CA LYS A 33 10.04 3.82 -0.92
C LYS A 33 9.16 4.43 0.18
N ASP A 34 9.65 5.48 0.84
CA ASP A 34 8.89 6.33 1.77
C ASP A 34 7.50 6.61 1.18
N ASN A 35 6.50 5.82 1.59
CA ASN A 35 5.16 5.85 1.02
C ASN A 35 4.16 5.24 2.01
N TRP A 36 2.88 5.45 1.73
CA TRP A 36 1.79 4.90 2.51
C TRP A 36 0.66 4.46 1.58
N PHE A 37 -0.16 3.53 2.07
CA PHE A 37 -1.24 2.94 1.32
C PHE A 37 -2.56 3.10 2.06
N LEU A 38 -3.61 3.34 1.29
CA LEU A 38 -4.99 3.42 1.74
C LEU A 38 -5.84 2.40 0.99
N TYR A 39 -6.53 1.52 1.72
CA TYR A 39 -7.40 0.51 1.13
C TYR A 39 -8.49 0.05 2.11
N PHE A 40 -9.56 -0.53 1.60
CA PHE A 40 -10.61 -1.12 2.44
C PHE A 40 -10.12 -2.40 3.10
N GLU A 41 -10.53 -2.62 4.36
CA GLU A 41 -10.17 -3.84 5.11
C GLU A 41 -10.70 -5.10 4.43
N ASN A 42 -11.91 -5.02 3.88
CA ASN A 42 -12.52 -6.05 3.06
C ASN A 42 -13.18 -5.39 1.85
N ILE A 43 -12.95 -5.90 0.64
CA ILE A 43 -13.52 -5.34 -0.59
C ILE A 43 -14.90 -5.95 -0.90
N GLU A 44 -15.13 -7.19 -0.44
CA GLU A 44 -16.32 -7.98 -0.79
C GLU A 44 -17.52 -7.68 0.11
N ASP A 45 -17.28 -7.24 1.34
CA ASP A 45 -18.37 -6.89 2.25
C ASP A 45 -18.85 -5.45 2.04
N THR A 46 -19.90 -5.07 2.78
CA THR A 46 -20.42 -3.70 2.77
C THR A 46 -19.92 -2.86 3.97
N SER A 47 -18.86 -3.31 4.66
CA SER A 47 -18.27 -2.54 5.75
C SER A 47 -17.40 -1.42 5.17
N PRO A 48 -17.50 -0.17 5.67
CA PRO A 48 -16.65 0.93 5.23
C PRO A 48 -15.31 0.98 5.97
N ASN A 49 -14.91 -0.11 6.62
CA ASN A 49 -13.64 -0.19 7.34
C ASN A 49 -12.47 -0.07 6.37
N PHE A 50 -11.43 0.66 6.79
CA PHE A 50 -10.26 0.89 5.96
C PHE A 50 -8.98 0.82 6.77
N ILE A 51 -7.89 0.61 6.05
CA ILE A 51 -6.55 0.46 6.59
C ILE A 51 -5.67 1.57 6.00
N ILE A 52 -4.94 2.22 6.90
CA ILE A 52 -3.81 3.09 6.57
C ILE A 52 -2.54 2.30 6.89
N GLU A 53 -1.72 2.02 5.88
CA GLU A 53 -0.47 1.30 6.04
C GLU A 53 0.71 2.23 5.73
N ASN A 54 1.56 2.47 6.72
CA ASN A 54 2.62 3.45 6.63
C ASN A 54 3.99 2.78 6.51
N TYR A 55 4.66 2.97 5.37
CA TYR A 55 6.06 2.62 5.14
C TYR A 55 6.97 3.85 5.06
N SER A 56 6.42 5.02 5.40
CA SER A 56 7.17 6.27 5.53
C SER A 56 7.54 6.54 7.00
N LYS A 57 7.96 7.77 7.30
CA LYS A 57 8.21 8.19 8.68
C LYS A 57 6.92 8.13 9.51
N THR A 58 7.09 7.81 10.79
CA THR A 58 6.00 7.93 11.77
C THR A 58 5.41 9.33 11.72
N GLY A 59 4.08 9.43 11.68
CA GLY A 59 3.41 10.72 11.79
C GLY A 59 1.90 10.61 11.85
N ASN A 60 1.24 11.77 11.88
CA ASN A 60 -0.20 11.88 12.06
C ASN A 60 -0.91 11.90 10.72
N PHE A 61 -1.81 10.95 10.53
CA PHE A 61 -2.70 10.86 9.39
C PHE A 61 -4.06 11.41 9.83
N THR A 62 -4.63 12.28 9.01
CA THR A 62 -5.99 12.80 9.20
C THR A 62 -6.88 12.19 8.14
N TRP A 63 -8.06 11.70 8.52
CA TRP A 63 -9.02 11.17 7.58
C TRP A 63 -10.39 11.83 7.71
N GLU A 64 -11.03 11.97 6.57
CA GLU A 64 -12.35 12.57 6.42
C GLU A 64 -13.26 11.58 5.70
N ILE A 65 -14.50 11.48 6.16
CA ILE A 65 -15.52 10.63 5.58
C ILE A 65 -16.57 11.51 4.93
N PHE A 66 -16.87 11.21 3.68
CA PHE A 66 -17.86 11.92 2.89
C PHE A 66 -18.99 10.99 2.47
N ILE A 67 -20.22 11.47 2.65
CA ILE A 67 -21.45 10.82 2.21
C ILE A 67 -22.23 11.86 1.40
N ASN A 68 -22.62 11.52 0.16
CA ASN A 68 -23.27 12.47 -0.77
C ASN A 68 -22.51 13.81 -0.86
N ASP A 69 -21.17 13.73 -1.00
CA ASP A 69 -20.23 14.84 -1.03
C ASP A 69 -20.19 15.78 0.19
N SER A 70 -20.95 15.46 1.25
CA SER A 70 -20.91 16.17 2.52
C SER A 70 -19.95 15.47 3.48
N LYS A 71 -19.05 16.23 4.12
CA LYS A 71 -18.20 15.69 5.17
C LYS A 71 -19.05 15.35 6.39
N VAL A 72 -19.00 14.10 6.84
CA VAL A 72 -19.79 13.61 7.98
C VAL A 72 -18.94 13.29 9.20
N LYS A 73 -17.65 12.98 9.01
CA LYS A 73 -16.72 12.67 10.10
C LYS A 73 -15.30 13.07 9.71
N GLU A 74 -14.54 13.50 10.70
CA GLU A 74 -13.11 13.78 10.60
C GLU A 74 -12.45 13.27 11.87
N ASP A 75 -11.29 12.63 11.73
CA ASP A 75 -10.50 12.16 12.86
C ASP A 75 -9.02 12.03 12.45
N SER A 76 -8.13 11.79 13.41
CA SER A 76 -6.71 11.62 13.15
C SER A 76 -6.06 10.62 14.08
N ALA A 77 -5.03 9.96 13.60
CA ALA A 77 -4.18 9.11 14.45
C ALA A 77 -2.74 9.10 13.97
N GLN A 78 -1.85 8.84 14.93
CA GLN A 78 -0.47 8.55 14.63
C GLN A 78 -0.35 7.12 14.07
N VAL A 79 0.34 6.97 12.95
CA VAL A 79 0.69 5.67 12.37
C VAL A 79 2.21 5.55 12.31
N LEU A 80 2.76 4.55 12.99
CA LEU A 80 4.20 4.33 13.08
C LEU A 80 4.77 3.85 11.74
N ASN A 81 6.06 4.05 11.52
CA ASN A 81 6.77 3.43 10.38
C ASN A 81 6.64 1.89 10.42
N ASN A 82 6.41 1.28 9.26
CA ASN A 82 6.17 -0.15 9.05
C ASN A 82 4.99 -0.69 9.87
N SER A 83 3.93 0.11 10.03
CA SER A 83 2.74 -0.28 10.78
C SER A 83 1.44 0.02 10.05
N LYS A 84 0.37 -0.65 10.49
CA LYS A 84 -0.98 -0.49 9.96
C LYS A 84 -1.88 0.10 11.03
N LYS A 85 -2.81 0.95 10.60
CA LYS A 85 -3.92 1.44 11.41
C LYS A 85 -5.23 1.01 10.76
N ASN A 86 -5.96 0.12 11.43
CA ASN A 86 -7.33 -0.22 11.06
C ASN A 86 -8.25 0.86 11.64
N VAL A 87 -9.13 1.38 10.80
CA VAL A 87 -10.14 2.36 11.16
C VAL A 87 -11.51 1.73 10.94
N ASN A 88 -12.18 1.44 12.05
CA ASN A 88 -13.51 0.85 12.05
C ASN A 88 -14.55 1.97 11.96
N ILE A 89 -15.40 1.88 10.94
CA ILE A 89 -16.45 2.87 10.68
C ILE A 89 -17.79 2.16 10.75
N ASP A 90 -18.67 2.66 11.62
CA ASP A 90 -20.05 2.18 11.69
C ASP A 90 -20.71 2.37 10.33
N LYS A 91 -21.29 1.30 9.78
CA LYS A 91 -21.95 1.35 8.46
C LYS A 91 -23.14 2.32 8.55
N PRO A 92 -23.13 3.44 7.79
CA PRO A 92 -24.25 4.36 7.78
C PRO A 92 -25.46 3.72 7.10
N LEU A 93 -26.63 3.81 7.73
CA LEU A 93 -27.88 3.25 7.20
C LEU A 93 -28.40 4.07 6.02
N GLY A 94 -28.86 3.38 4.97
CA GLY A 94 -29.49 4.03 3.80
C GLY A 94 -28.51 4.79 2.89
N VAL A 95 -27.21 4.55 3.02
CA VAL A 95 -26.17 5.20 2.21
C VAL A 95 -25.68 4.28 1.11
N LYS A 96 -25.67 4.78 -0.12
CA LYS A 96 -25.26 4.02 -1.32
C LYS A 96 -23.76 3.88 -1.46
N SER A 97 -23.03 4.94 -1.15
CA SER A 97 -21.59 5.00 -1.33
C SER A 97 -20.93 5.90 -0.30
N ILE A 98 -19.66 5.64 -0.06
CA ILE A 98 -18.82 6.39 0.85
C ILE A 98 -17.51 6.75 0.15
N LYS A 99 -17.03 7.98 0.39
CA LYS A 99 -15.71 8.45 -0.01
C LYS A 99 -14.89 8.68 1.25
N ILE A 100 -13.72 8.08 1.30
CA ILE A 100 -12.77 8.22 2.41
C ILE A 100 -11.54 8.92 1.87
N VAL A 101 -11.20 10.01 2.51
CA VAL A 101 -10.05 10.84 2.18
C VAL A 101 -9.07 10.73 3.33
N VAL A 102 -7.80 10.40 3.05
CA VAL A 102 -6.74 10.42 4.05
C VAL A 102 -5.65 11.39 3.58
N SER A 103 -5.17 12.21 4.51
CA SER A 103 -4.12 13.20 4.29
C SER A 103 -2.95 12.95 5.22
N TYR A 104 -1.74 13.05 4.68
CA TYR A 104 -0.48 12.96 5.41
C TYR A 104 0.55 13.91 4.81
N SER A 105 1.07 14.82 5.62
CA SER A 105 2.00 15.88 5.17
C SER A 105 1.39 16.71 4.03
N LYS A 106 1.87 16.55 2.79
CA LYS A 106 1.36 17.22 1.58
C LYS A 106 0.61 16.27 0.65
N ASP A 107 0.58 14.97 0.99
CA ASP A 107 -0.02 13.93 0.17
C ASP A 107 -1.43 13.62 0.64
N LYS A 108 -2.28 13.26 -0.33
CA LYS A 108 -3.68 12.93 -0.14
C LYS A 108 -4.02 11.71 -0.97
N GLN A 109 -4.70 10.74 -0.37
CA GLN A 109 -5.26 9.59 -1.09
C GLN A 109 -6.75 9.47 -0.78
N GLU A 110 -7.49 8.93 -1.75
CA GLU A 110 -8.93 8.80 -1.67
C GLU A 110 -9.34 7.40 -2.12
N ILE A 111 -10.28 6.79 -1.40
CA ILE A 111 -10.89 5.50 -1.76
C ILE A 111 -12.41 5.62 -1.71
N TYR A 112 -13.07 4.82 -2.54
CA TYR A 112 -14.51 4.86 -2.76
C TYR A 112 -15.08 3.46 -2.66
N LYS A 113 -16.21 3.31 -1.95
CA LYS A 113 -16.90 2.02 -1.84
C LYS A 113 -18.41 2.19 -1.95
N ASN A 114 -19.01 1.27 -2.71
CA ASN A 114 -20.46 1.10 -2.75
C ASN A 114 -20.86 0.20 -1.58
N LEU A 115 -21.92 0.59 -0.87
CA LEU A 115 -22.42 -0.07 0.36
C LEU A 115 -23.78 -0.76 0.16
N GLU A 116 -24.33 -0.67 -1.06
CA GLU A 116 -25.52 -1.36 -1.56
C GLU A 116 -25.19 -2.74 -2.13
#